data_AF-A0A9Q8L881-F1
#
_entry.id   AF-A0A9Q8L881-F1
#
_cell.length_a   1.000
_cell.length_b   1.000
_cell.length_c   1.000
_cell.angle_alpha   90.00
_cell.angle_beta   90.00
_cell.angle_gamma   90.00
#
_symmetry.space_group_name_H-M   'P 1'
#
loop_
_entity.id
_entity.type
_entity.pdbx_description
1 polymer ?
#
loop_
_entity_poly.entity_id
_entity_poly.type
_entity_poly.pdbx_seq_one_letter_code
_entity_poly.pdbx_strand_id
1 'polypeptide(L)'
;MTEDTRALRTLDALPDELILHILSFLCLDVNDLLSASRASHRLRTLSLDPTLHVARLRCSHNRVGYLLPQRPALHSLQPPASMIYLTRTHLAARRLHWSLVCIRLNRSLSRRPKLSTLVSTNIVPKECCRIDRTSGDFVWGAGVAGALVETKRKVEREQIKEGLRVWLERKARQIRTRREEGGVGIMVWRLSRKIRISEAQRQFDALYEKPRKEKVSGLKRFFEGLGSNRTETV
;
A
#
# COMPACT_ATOMS: atom_id res chain seq x y z
N MET A 1 -31.80 67.19 -30.28
CA MET A 1 -30.42 67.25 -30.80
C MET A 1 -29.61 66.03 -30.34
N THR A 2 -30.04 64.81 -30.66
CA THR A 2 -29.38 63.56 -30.22
C THR A 2 -29.51 62.41 -31.22
N GLU A 3 -29.76 62.69 -32.50
CA GLU A 3 -29.91 61.64 -33.53
C GLU A 3 -28.67 61.49 -34.42
N ASP A 4 -27.93 62.57 -34.67
CA ASP A 4 -26.77 62.55 -35.60
C ASP A 4 -25.55 61.77 -35.06
N THR A 5 -25.47 61.52 -33.76
CA THR A 5 -24.34 60.79 -33.14
C THR A 5 -24.50 59.27 -33.19
N ARG A 6 -25.68 58.73 -33.53
CA ARG A 6 -25.89 57.28 -33.67
C ARG A 6 -25.44 56.73 -35.03
N ALA A 7 -25.55 57.53 -36.09
CA ALA A 7 -25.12 57.14 -37.44
C ALA A 7 -23.59 56.93 -37.53
N LEU A 8 -22.80 57.62 -36.70
CA LEU A 8 -21.34 57.48 -36.61
C LEU A 8 -20.87 56.20 -35.87
N ARG A 9 -21.79 55.40 -35.31
CA ARG A 9 -21.47 54.18 -34.53
C ARG A 9 -21.77 52.88 -35.27
N THR A 10 -22.27 52.96 -36.48
CA THR A 10 -22.63 51.81 -37.31
C THR A 10 -21.57 51.60 -38.38
N LEU A 11 -21.14 50.33 -38.55
CA LEU A 11 -20.17 49.91 -39.57
C LEU A 11 -20.61 50.30 -40.99
N ASP A 12 -21.90 50.54 -41.18
CA ASP A 12 -22.52 50.97 -42.45
C ASP A 12 -22.24 52.43 -42.83
N ALA A 13 -21.70 53.27 -41.94
CA ALA A 13 -21.29 54.64 -42.28
C ALA A 13 -19.83 54.73 -42.77
N LEU A 14 -19.07 53.62 -42.68
CA LEU A 14 -17.66 53.59 -43.05
C LEU A 14 -17.51 53.38 -44.57
N PRO A 15 -16.54 53.99 -45.25
CA PRO A 15 -16.26 53.73 -46.66
C PRO A 15 -15.81 52.26 -46.91
N ASP A 16 -16.09 51.75 -48.11
CA ASP A 16 -15.89 50.34 -48.48
C ASP A 16 -14.42 49.91 -48.36
N GLU A 17 -13.47 50.81 -48.61
CA GLU A 17 -12.03 50.56 -48.53
C GLU A 17 -11.59 50.24 -47.10
N LEU A 18 -12.12 50.97 -46.12
CA LEU A 18 -11.83 50.73 -44.71
C LEU A 18 -12.47 49.43 -44.23
N ILE A 19 -13.68 49.11 -44.71
CA ILE A 19 -14.35 47.85 -44.39
C ILE A 19 -13.57 46.67 -44.98
N LEU A 20 -13.11 46.76 -46.23
CA LEU A 20 -12.26 45.75 -46.86
C LEU A 20 -10.94 45.55 -46.11
N HIS A 21 -10.33 46.64 -45.64
CA HIS A 21 -9.12 46.58 -44.83
C HIS A 21 -9.37 45.84 -43.50
N ILE A 22 -10.46 46.15 -42.79
CA ILE A 22 -10.86 45.46 -41.56
C ILE A 22 -11.13 43.97 -41.82
N LEU A 23 -11.87 43.64 -42.88
CA LEU A 23 -12.17 42.25 -43.25
C LEU A 23 -10.90 41.46 -43.63
N SER A 24 -9.87 42.12 -44.17
CA SER A 24 -8.58 41.49 -44.48
C SER A 24 -7.84 41.02 -43.22
N PHE A 25 -7.88 41.80 -42.13
CA PHE A 25 -7.33 41.39 -40.84
C PHE A 25 -8.17 40.30 -40.16
N LEU A 26 -9.49 40.44 -40.21
CA LEU A 26 -10.40 39.47 -39.63
C LEU A 26 -10.24 38.10 -40.29
N CYS A 27 -9.96 38.08 -41.60
CA CYS A 27 -9.63 36.88 -42.38
C CYS A 27 -8.30 36.20 -41.98
N LEU A 28 -7.36 36.93 -41.37
CA LEU A 28 -6.02 36.44 -41.05
C LEU A 28 -6.02 35.56 -39.79
N ASP A 29 -6.82 35.91 -38.79
CA ASP A 29 -6.79 35.30 -37.46
C ASP A 29 -8.00 34.44 -37.12
N VAL A 30 -9.20 34.75 -37.62
CA VAL A 30 -10.43 34.06 -37.19
C VAL A 30 -11.30 33.73 -38.41
N ASN A 31 -11.82 32.50 -38.51
CA ASN A 31 -12.71 32.06 -39.60
C ASN A 31 -14.13 32.69 -39.51
N ASP A 32 -14.22 33.96 -39.13
CA ASP A 32 -15.47 34.67 -38.82
C ASP A 32 -16.00 35.47 -40.01
N LEU A 33 -15.35 35.41 -41.18
CA LEU A 33 -15.82 36.05 -42.41
C LEU A 33 -17.23 35.56 -42.80
N LEU A 34 -17.53 34.28 -42.56
CA LEU A 34 -18.87 33.72 -42.80
C LEU A 34 -19.91 34.32 -41.84
N SER A 35 -19.52 34.58 -40.60
CA SER A 35 -20.37 35.20 -39.58
C SER A 35 -20.65 36.67 -39.90
N ALA A 36 -19.62 37.41 -40.35
CA ALA A 36 -19.75 38.81 -40.80
C ALA A 36 -20.61 38.95 -42.06
N SER A 37 -20.46 38.04 -43.03
CA SER A 37 -21.28 37.98 -44.26
C SER A 37 -22.77 37.74 -43.98
N ARG A 38 -23.10 37.10 -42.86
CA ARG A 38 -24.48 36.86 -42.42
C ARG A 38 -25.10 38.04 -41.67
N ALA A 39 -24.29 38.96 -41.16
CA ALA A 39 -24.75 40.08 -40.35
C ALA A 39 -25.29 41.25 -41.19
N SER A 40 -24.75 41.49 -42.39
CA SER A 40 -25.28 42.54 -43.28
C SER A 40 -25.12 42.20 -44.77
N HIS A 41 -26.05 42.73 -45.59
CA HIS A 41 -26.00 42.58 -47.05
C HIS A 41 -24.78 43.26 -47.67
N ARG A 42 -24.36 44.41 -47.13
CA ARG A 42 -23.18 45.13 -47.62
C ARG A 42 -21.89 44.34 -47.34
N LEU A 43 -21.74 43.80 -46.14
CA LEU A 43 -20.62 42.93 -45.78
C LEU A 43 -20.62 41.64 -46.61
N ARG A 44 -21.80 41.12 -46.97
CA ARG A 44 -21.92 39.98 -47.88
C ARG A 44 -21.32 40.29 -49.24
N THR A 45 -21.64 41.44 -49.83
CA THR A 45 -21.09 41.87 -51.12
C THR A 45 -19.58 42.08 -51.04
N LEU A 46 -19.11 42.80 -50.02
CA LEU A 46 -17.68 43.07 -49.82
C LEU A 46 -16.88 41.80 -49.46
N SER A 47 -17.50 40.81 -48.80
CA SER A 47 -16.85 39.52 -48.52
C SER A 47 -16.57 38.68 -49.78
N LEU A 48 -17.28 38.97 -50.87
CA LEU A 48 -17.11 38.34 -52.18
C LEU A 48 -16.20 39.16 -53.10
N ASP A 49 -15.63 40.25 -52.61
CA ASP A 49 -14.76 41.12 -53.41
C ASP A 49 -13.47 40.38 -53.84
N PRO A 50 -13.07 40.50 -55.13
CA PRO A 50 -11.89 39.81 -55.65
C PRO A 50 -10.58 40.24 -54.97
N THR A 51 -10.48 41.48 -54.47
CA THR A 51 -9.24 41.96 -53.84
C THR A 51 -9.00 41.26 -52.51
N LEU A 52 -10.06 41.07 -51.72
CA LEU A 52 -10.04 40.30 -50.48
C LEU A 52 -9.73 38.83 -50.78
N HIS A 53 -10.32 38.26 -51.84
CA HIS A 53 -10.06 36.89 -52.24
C HIS A 53 -8.58 36.65 -52.60
N VAL A 54 -7.96 37.56 -53.36
CA VAL A 54 -6.53 37.47 -53.72
C VAL A 54 -5.65 37.61 -52.48
N ALA A 55 -5.95 38.54 -51.58
CA ALA A 55 -5.23 38.69 -50.32
C ALA A 55 -5.32 37.41 -49.48
N ARG A 56 -6.51 36.81 -49.37
CA ARG A 56 -6.73 35.54 -48.68
C ARG A 56 -5.94 34.40 -49.29
N LEU A 57 -5.89 34.30 -50.62
CA LEU A 57 -5.11 33.28 -51.30
C LEU A 57 -3.61 33.42 -50.99
N ARG A 58 -3.07 34.64 -51.05
CA ARG A 58 -1.66 34.93 -50.74
C ARG A 58 -1.33 34.61 -49.28
N CYS A 59 -2.18 35.03 -48.34
CA CYS A 59 -2.00 34.73 -46.92
C CYS A 59 -2.10 33.23 -46.63
N SER A 60 -3.06 32.53 -47.22
CA SER A 60 -3.21 31.08 -47.07
C SER A 60 -1.99 30.35 -47.64
N HIS A 61 -1.51 30.74 -48.82
CA HIS A 61 -0.30 30.19 -49.42
C HIS A 61 0.92 30.37 -48.51
N ASN A 62 1.14 31.58 -47.98
CA ASN A 62 2.24 31.86 -47.07
C ASN A 62 2.11 31.10 -45.74
N ARG A 63 0.91 31.03 -45.18
CA ARG A 63 0.63 30.31 -43.92
C ARG A 63 0.84 28.80 -44.09
N VAL A 64 0.39 28.22 -45.19
CA VAL A 64 0.63 26.81 -45.51
C VAL A 64 2.13 26.57 -45.72
N GLY A 65 2.83 27.45 -46.43
CA GLY A 65 4.29 27.39 -46.61
C GLY A 65 5.06 27.45 -45.29
N TYR A 66 4.57 28.21 -44.31
CA TYR A 66 5.16 28.29 -42.97
C TYR A 66 4.82 27.10 -42.06
N LEU A 67 3.57 26.63 -42.08
CA LEU A 67 3.10 25.58 -41.17
C LEU A 67 3.46 24.16 -41.62
N LEU A 68 3.58 23.91 -42.93
CA LEU A 68 3.92 22.56 -43.44
C LEU A 68 5.29 22.06 -42.94
N PRO A 69 6.37 22.87 -42.93
CA PRO A 69 7.66 22.44 -42.38
C PRO A 69 7.66 22.22 -40.87
N GLN A 70 6.77 22.88 -40.13
CA GLN A 70 6.62 22.69 -38.68
C GLN A 70 5.88 21.40 -38.32
N ARG A 71 5.35 20.68 -39.33
CA ARG A 71 4.64 19.44 -39.12
C ARG A 71 5.59 18.38 -38.53
N PRO A 72 5.20 17.73 -37.42
CA PRO A 72 6.00 16.64 -36.87
C PRO A 72 6.09 15.48 -37.85
N ALA A 73 7.24 14.80 -37.87
CA ALA A 73 7.49 13.66 -38.75
C ALA A 73 6.54 12.50 -38.45
N LEU A 74 6.19 11.70 -39.47
CA LEU A 74 5.17 10.65 -39.36
C LEU A 74 5.45 9.64 -38.24
N HIS A 75 6.71 9.26 -38.02
CA HIS A 75 7.11 8.30 -36.99
C HIS A 75 6.82 8.81 -35.56
N SER A 76 6.84 10.12 -35.34
CA SER A 76 6.49 10.73 -34.04
C SER A 76 4.98 10.71 -33.78
N LEU A 77 4.18 10.66 -34.85
CA LEU A 77 2.73 10.54 -34.81
C LEU A 77 2.24 9.09 -34.69
N GLN A 78 3.16 8.13 -34.85
CA GLN A 78 2.89 6.69 -34.79
C GLN A 78 3.27 6.11 -33.42
N PRO A 79 2.70 4.94 -33.06
CA PRO A 79 3.12 4.22 -31.86
C PRO A 79 4.60 3.83 -31.95
N PRO A 80 5.38 3.90 -30.85
CA PRO A 80 4.95 4.01 -29.45
C PRO A 80 4.83 5.44 -28.90
N ALA A 81 5.27 6.46 -29.65
CA ALA A 81 5.36 7.83 -29.15
C ALA A 81 3.99 8.51 -29.03
N SER A 82 3.10 8.30 -30.00
CA SER A 82 1.73 8.81 -29.94
C SER A 82 0.74 7.90 -30.66
N MET A 83 -0.55 8.08 -30.35
CA MET A 83 -1.65 7.27 -30.91
C MET A 83 -2.46 8.04 -31.97
N ILE A 84 -1.86 9.05 -32.60
CA ILE A 84 -2.56 9.97 -33.50
C ILE A 84 -2.73 9.34 -34.89
N TYR A 85 -1.66 8.77 -35.45
CA TYR A 85 -1.70 8.14 -36.76
C TYR A 85 -1.58 6.62 -36.64
N LEU A 86 -2.68 5.91 -36.87
CA LEU A 86 -2.76 4.46 -36.77
C LEU A 86 -2.91 3.83 -38.16
N THR A 87 -1.93 3.00 -38.52
CA THR A 87 -2.00 2.14 -39.69
C THR A 87 -2.94 0.96 -39.43
N ARG A 88 -3.35 0.27 -40.51
CA ARG A 88 -4.18 -0.95 -40.42
C ARG A 88 -3.54 -2.02 -39.52
N THR A 89 -2.21 -2.14 -39.54
CA THR A 89 -1.46 -3.08 -38.70
C THR A 89 -1.54 -2.71 -37.23
N HIS A 90 -1.43 -1.43 -36.87
CA HIS A 90 -1.61 -1.00 -35.48
C HIS A 90 -3.02 -1.26 -34.96
N LEU A 91 -4.05 -1.06 -35.79
CA LEU A 91 -5.44 -1.39 -35.41
C LEU A 91 -5.63 -2.89 -35.18
N ALA A 92 -5.09 -3.73 -36.07
CA ALA A 92 -5.13 -5.18 -35.91
C ALA A 92 -4.38 -5.63 -34.65
N ALA A 93 -3.16 -5.13 -34.44
CA ALA A 93 -2.36 -5.39 -33.25
C ALA A 93 -3.09 -4.98 -31.97
N ARG A 94 -3.81 -3.86 -31.97
CA ARG A 94 -4.60 -3.40 -30.81
C ARG A 94 -5.76 -4.35 -30.51
N ARG A 95 -6.47 -4.85 -31.52
CA ARG A 95 -7.53 -5.84 -31.34
C ARG A 95 -6.98 -7.14 -30.75
N LEU A 96 -5.86 -7.62 -31.27
CA LEU A 96 -5.18 -8.81 -30.74
C LEU A 96 -4.69 -8.58 -29.30
N HIS A 97 -4.08 -7.43 -29.04
CA HIS A 97 -3.63 -7.05 -27.70
C HIS A 97 -4.79 -7.08 -26.69
N TRP A 98 -5.92 -6.45 -27.00
CA TRP A 98 -7.10 -6.48 -26.14
C TRP A 98 -7.65 -7.89 -25.95
N SER A 99 -7.71 -8.70 -27.01
CA SER A 99 -8.12 -10.10 -26.90
C SER A 99 -7.22 -10.87 -25.93
N LEU A 100 -5.90 -10.72 -26.04
CA LEU A 100 -4.93 -11.36 -25.15
C LEU A 100 -5.03 -10.84 -23.71
N VAL A 101 -5.23 -9.53 -23.52
CA VAL A 101 -5.45 -8.93 -22.20
C VAL A 101 -6.72 -9.49 -21.57
N CYS A 102 -7.83 -9.58 -22.31
CA CYS A 102 -9.07 -10.17 -21.84
C CYS A 102 -8.88 -11.64 -21.45
N ILE A 103 -8.20 -12.45 -22.26
CA ILE A 103 -7.90 -13.86 -21.95
C ILE A 103 -7.05 -13.96 -20.67
N ARG A 104 -6.00 -13.12 -20.55
CA ARG A 104 -5.15 -13.08 -19.37
C ARG A 104 -5.92 -12.67 -18.12
N LEU A 105 -6.75 -11.62 -18.21
CA LEU A 105 -7.57 -11.15 -17.10
C LEU A 105 -8.59 -12.20 -16.70
N ASN A 106 -9.29 -12.84 -17.64
CA ASN A 106 -10.23 -13.91 -17.35
C ASN A 106 -9.56 -15.07 -16.60
N ARG A 107 -8.34 -15.45 -17.01
CA ARG A 107 -7.54 -16.48 -16.32
C ARG A 107 -7.07 -16.02 -14.93
N SER A 108 -6.71 -14.75 -14.76
CA SER A 108 -6.30 -14.20 -13.46
C SER A 108 -7.48 -14.05 -12.50
N LEU A 109 -8.65 -13.67 -13.00
CA LEU A 109 -9.88 -13.54 -12.23
C LEU A 109 -10.40 -14.90 -11.76
N SER A 110 -10.33 -15.94 -12.60
CA SER A 110 -10.71 -17.30 -12.17
C SER A 110 -9.79 -17.88 -11.11
N ARG A 111 -8.52 -17.43 -11.06
CA ARG A 111 -7.53 -17.80 -10.04
C ARG A 111 -7.50 -16.84 -8.85
N ARG A 112 -8.43 -15.89 -8.77
CA ARG A 112 -8.42 -14.86 -7.72
C ARG A 112 -8.56 -15.51 -6.34
N PRO A 113 -7.60 -15.32 -5.43
CA PRO A 113 -7.71 -15.82 -4.06
C PRO A 113 -8.85 -15.11 -3.32
N LYS A 114 -9.52 -15.83 -2.42
CA LYS A 114 -10.53 -15.25 -1.53
C LYS A 114 -9.90 -14.26 -0.56
N LEU A 115 -10.68 -13.29 -0.09
CA LEU A 115 -10.19 -12.28 0.85
C LEU A 115 -9.69 -12.90 2.16
N SER A 116 -10.30 -13.99 2.62
CA SER A 116 -9.85 -14.77 3.78
C SER A 116 -8.41 -15.26 3.64
N THR A 117 -8.04 -15.77 2.46
CA THR A 117 -6.66 -16.21 2.17
C THR A 117 -5.67 -15.05 2.13
N LEU A 118 -6.09 -13.87 1.65
CA LEU A 118 -5.24 -12.67 1.65
C LEU A 118 -5.01 -12.14 3.07
N VAL A 119 -6.02 -12.26 3.93
CA VAL A 119 -5.93 -11.88 5.35
C VAL A 119 -5.07 -12.88 6.14
N SER A 120 -5.19 -14.18 5.87
CA SER A 120 -4.37 -15.20 6.54
C SER A 120 -2.90 -15.11 6.16
N THR A 121 -2.60 -14.75 4.91
CA THR A 121 -1.24 -14.52 4.41
C THR A 121 -0.69 -13.13 4.76
N ASN A 122 -1.42 -12.31 5.53
CA ASN A 122 -1.05 -10.94 5.91
C ASN A 122 -0.75 -9.99 4.74
N ILE A 123 -1.21 -10.31 3.53
CA ILE A 123 -1.16 -9.39 2.38
C ILE A 123 -2.13 -8.24 2.62
N VAL A 124 -3.32 -8.57 3.12
CA VAL A 124 -4.34 -7.61 3.54
C VAL A 124 -4.32 -7.48 5.06
N PRO A 125 -4.24 -6.26 5.62
CA PRO A 125 -4.37 -6.06 7.05
C PRO A 125 -5.78 -6.45 7.53
N LYS A 126 -5.84 -7.28 8.57
CA LYS A 126 -7.09 -7.70 9.25
C LYS A 126 -7.98 -6.52 9.63
N GLU A 127 -7.36 -5.39 9.94
CA GLU A 127 -8.03 -4.17 10.43
C GLU A 127 -8.91 -3.48 9.36
N CYS A 128 -8.61 -3.68 8.07
CA CYS A 128 -9.41 -3.16 6.96
C CYS A 128 -10.67 -3.98 6.68
N CYS A 129 -10.73 -5.20 7.21
CA CYS A 129 -11.78 -6.15 6.91
C CYS A 129 -12.66 -6.36 8.12
N ARG A 130 -13.96 -6.50 7.89
CA ARG A 130 -14.90 -6.97 8.91
C ARG A 130 -15.43 -8.34 8.50
N ILE A 131 -15.67 -9.21 9.48
CA ILE A 131 -16.30 -10.51 9.24
C ILE A 131 -17.80 -10.26 9.19
N ASP A 132 -18.43 -10.61 8.07
CA ASP A 132 -19.88 -10.58 7.94
C ASP A 132 -20.49 -11.69 8.80
N ARG A 133 -21.45 -11.32 9.64
CA ARG A 133 -22.08 -12.26 10.60
C ARG A 133 -22.95 -13.32 9.92
N THR A 134 -23.40 -13.06 8.69
CA THR A 134 -24.30 -13.93 7.93
C THR A 134 -23.56 -14.95 7.07
N SER A 135 -22.50 -14.52 6.38
CA SER A 135 -21.71 -15.35 5.48
C SER A 135 -20.46 -15.96 6.15
N GLY A 136 -20.00 -15.38 7.26
CA GLY A 136 -18.73 -15.76 7.89
C GLY A 136 -17.49 -15.34 7.10
N ASP A 137 -17.67 -14.65 5.97
CA ASP A 137 -16.59 -14.21 5.10
C ASP A 137 -16.10 -12.81 5.47
N PHE A 138 -14.84 -12.51 5.10
CA PHE A 138 -14.31 -11.16 5.24
C PHE A 138 -14.88 -10.25 4.15
N VAL A 139 -15.30 -9.06 4.54
CA VAL A 139 -15.68 -7.96 3.64
C VAL A 139 -14.69 -6.82 3.77
N TRP A 140 -14.15 -6.41 2.62
CA TRP A 140 -13.21 -5.29 2.52
C TRP A 140 -13.95 -3.95 2.63
N GLY A 141 -13.37 -3.00 3.37
CA GLY A 141 -13.86 -1.61 3.44
C GLY A 141 -14.91 -1.34 4.52
N ALA A 142 -15.34 -2.35 5.26
CA ALA A 142 -16.20 -2.22 6.44
C ALA A 142 -15.42 -2.06 7.77
N GLY A 143 -14.08 -2.08 7.70
CA GLY A 143 -13.17 -1.86 8.82
C GLY A 143 -12.54 -0.46 8.81
N VAL A 144 -11.33 -0.34 9.36
CA VAL A 144 -10.55 0.89 9.30
C VAL A 144 -10.18 1.18 7.84
N ALA A 145 -10.40 2.40 7.38
CA ALA A 145 -10.02 2.79 6.02
C ALA A 145 -8.51 2.54 5.79
N GLY A 146 -8.15 1.99 4.64
CA GLY A 146 -6.76 1.60 4.33
C GLY A 146 -5.74 2.72 4.59
N ALA A 147 -6.12 3.98 4.32
CA ALA A 147 -5.28 5.16 4.57
C ALA A 147 -4.94 5.38 6.05
N LEU A 148 -5.78 4.93 6.99
CA LEU A 148 -5.60 5.14 8.42
C LEU A 148 -4.89 3.96 9.11
N VAL A 149 -4.74 2.82 8.43
CA VAL A 149 -4.14 1.60 9.03
C VAL A 149 -2.72 1.86 9.51
N GLU A 150 -1.92 2.58 8.73
CA GLU A 150 -0.53 2.87 9.10
C GLU A 150 -0.45 3.75 10.34
N THR A 151 -1.30 4.77 10.41
CA THR A 151 -1.38 5.67 11.57
C THR A 151 -1.81 4.91 12.83
N LYS A 152 -2.84 4.07 12.72
CA LYS A 152 -3.31 3.23 13.82
C LYS A 152 -2.22 2.26 14.29
N ARG A 153 -1.55 1.56 13.37
CA ARG A 153 -0.44 0.65 13.70
C ARG A 153 0.76 1.34 14.33
N LYS A 154 1.00 2.61 14.00
CA LYS A 154 2.06 3.41 14.62
C LYS A 154 1.70 3.68 16.08
N VAL A 155 0.48 4.14 16.32
CA VAL A 155 -0.03 4.40 17.68
C VAL A 155 -0.03 3.13 18.52
N GLU A 156 -0.51 2.00 17.99
CA GLU A 156 -0.50 0.72 18.71
C GLU A 156 0.93 0.26 19.06
N ARG A 157 1.89 0.43 18.15
CA ARG A 157 3.30 0.13 18.43
C ARG A 157 3.89 1.00 19.54
N GLU A 158 3.56 2.29 19.55
CA GLU A 158 3.98 3.22 20.60
C GLU A 158 3.36 2.87 21.96
N GLN A 159 2.07 2.52 21.99
CA GLN A 159 1.39 2.06 23.19
C GLN A 159 2.01 0.77 23.74
N ILE A 160 2.31 -0.21 22.89
CA ILE A 160 2.97 -1.46 23.31
C ILE A 160 4.37 -1.17 23.86
N LYS A 161 5.13 -0.29 23.21
CA LYS A 161 6.47 0.10 23.66
C LYS A 161 6.44 0.76 25.03
N GLU A 162 5.49 1.66 25.26
CA GLU A 162 5.33 2.34 26.55
C GLU A 162 4.86 1.37 27.63
N GLY A 163 3.88 0.51 27.32
CA GLY A 163 3.42 -0.53 28.24
C GLY A 163 4.54 -1.49 28.65
N LEU A 164 5.38 -1.91 27.70
CA LEU A 164 6.55 -2.75 27.97
C LEU A 164 7.59 -2.03 28.83
N ARG A 165 7.83 -0.73 28.61
CA ARG A 165 8.76 0.05 29.44
C ARG A 165 8.30 0.07 30.90
N VAL A 166 7.05 0.42 31.14
CA VAL A 166 6.48 0.46 32.51
C VAL A 166 6.51 -0.92 33.16
N TRP A 167 6.18 -1.97 32.41
CA TRP A 167 6.26 -3.35 32.91
C TRP A 167 7.69 -3.75 33.28
N LEU A 168 8.67 -3.43 32.43
CA LEU A 168 10.08 -3.69 32.70
C LEU A 168 10.59 -2.92 33.91
N GLU A 169 10.22 -1.66 34.07
CA GLU A 169 10.59 -0.86 35.26
C GLU A 169 10.00 -1.42 36.54
N ARG A 170 8.74 -1.87 36.50
CA ARG A 170 8.08 -2.52 37.64
C ARG A 170 8.76 -3.85 37.97
N LYS A 171 9.10 -4.65 36.95
CA LYS A 171 9.84 -5.91 37.14
C LYS A 171 11.26 -5.67 37.65
N ALA A 172 11.97 -4.68 37.13
CA ALA A 172 13.29 -4.28 37.60
C ALA A 172 13.25 -3.85 39.07
N ARG A 173 12.24 -3.06 39.47
CA ARG A 173 12.01 -2.71 40.88
C ARG A 173 11.76 -3.94 41.74
N GLN A 174 10.88 -4.86 41.29
CA GLN A 174 10.61 -6.11 42.01
C GLN A 174 11.84 -7.02 42.14
N ILE A 175 12.73 -7.03 41.14
CA ILE A 175 14.00 -7.77 41.19
C ILE A 175 14.96 -7.10 42.17
N ARG A 176 15.04 -5.76 42.18
CA ARG A 176 15.86 -5.00 43.13
C ARG A 176 15.41 -5.23 44.57
N THR A 177 14.11 -5.13 44.86
CA THR A 177 13.59 -5.39 46.21
C THR A 177 13.85 -6.84 46.65
N ARG A 178 13.67 -7.83 45.76
CA ARG A 178 14.06 -9.22 46.06
C ARG A 178 15.57 -9.40 46.30
N ARG A 179 16.41 -8.62 45.61
CA ARG A 179 17.87 -8.62 45.83
C ARG A 179 18.25 -7.96 47.15
N GLU A 180 17.48 -6.98 47.61
CA GLU A 180 17.66 -6.30 48.90
C GLU A 180 17.12 -7.14 50.07
N GLU A 181 15.96 -7.77 49.93
CA GLU A 181 15.32 -8.62 50.96
C GLU A 181 15.98 -10.01 51.09
N GLY A 182 16.79 -10.42 50.10
CA GLY A 182 17.32 -11.78 50.05
C GLY A 182 18.27 -12.00 48.89
N GLY A 183 19.27 -11.14 48.73
CA GLY A 183 20.29 -11.29 47.70
C GLY A 183 20.95 -12.66 47.75
N VAL A 184 21.58 -13.07 46.64
CA VAL A 184 22.32 -14.35 46.54
C VAL A 184 23.26 -14.54 47.74
N GLY A 185 23.85 -13.48 48.28
CA GLY A 185 24.64 -13.52 49.51
C GLY A 185 23.88 -13.97 50.76
N ILE A 186 22.61 -13.60 50.96
CA ILE A 186 21.77 -14.06 52.08
C ILE A 186 21.38 -15.54 51.89
N MET A 187 21.10 -15.96 50.65
CA MET A 187 20.83 -17.38 50.35
C MET A 187 22.07 -18.25 50.52
N VAL A 188 23.23 -17.78 50.04
CA VAL A 188 24.53 -18.43 50.23
C VAL A 188 24.88 -18.47 51.72
N TRP A 189 24.66 -17.38 52.46
CA TRP A 189 24.88 -17.36 53.91
C TRP A 189 23.95 -18.33 54.65
N ARG A 190 22.66 -18.40 54.29
CA ARG A 190 21.72 -19.39 54.85
C ARG A 190 22.15 -20.83 54.53
N LEU A 191 22.67 -21.07 53.32
CA LEU A 191 23.14 -22.38 52.89
C LEU A 191 24.44 -22.79 53.60
N SER A 192 25.45 -21.93 53.63
CA SER A 192 26.71 -22.16 54.36
C SER A 192 26.48 -22.29 55.87
N ARG A 193 25.55 -21.52 56.44
CA ARG A 193 25.14 -21.69 57.85
C ARG A 193 24.48 -23.05 58.06
N LYS A 194 23.61 -23.49 57.17
CA LYS A 194 22.95 -24.81 57.26
C LYS A 194 23.96 -25.96 57.12
N ILE A 195 24.96 -25.82 56.24
CA ILE A 195 26.07 -26.78 56.09
C ILE A 195 26.91 -26.83 57.37
N ARG A 196 27.33 -25.68 57.92
CA ARG A 196 28.06 -25.64 59.21
C ARG A 196 27.28 -26.25 60.37
N ILE A 197 25.97 -25.99 60.47
CA ILE A 197 25.13 -26.60 61.52
C ILE A 197 25.06 -28.11 61.33
N SER A 198 24.92 -28.60 60.08
CA SER A 198 24.91 -30.04 59.80
C SER A 198 26.26 -30.71 60.06
N GLU A 199 27.37 -30.03 59.83
CA GLU A 199 28.72 -30.50 60.17
C GLU A 199 28.94 -30.50 61.67
N ALA A 200 28.47 -29.48 62.39
CA ALA A 200 28.49 -29.45 63.84
C ALA A 200 27.64 -30.57 64.45
N GLN A 201 26.48 -30.88 63.85
CA GLN A 201 25.65 -32.03 64.23
C GLN A 201 26.36 -33.37 63.96
N ARG A 202 27.03 -33.51 62.81
CA ARG A 202 27.85 -34.70 62.52
C ARG A 202 29.04 -34.85 63.47
N GLN A 203 29.65 -33.75 63.88
CA GLN A 203 30.72 -33.76 64.89
C GLN A 203 30.20 -34.07 66.30
N PHE A 204 28.99 -33.60 66.64
CA PHE A 204 28.33 -33.94 67.90
C PHE A 204 27.89 -35.42 67.94
N ASP A 205 27.39 -35.95 66.82
CA ASP A 205 27.05 -37.36 66.65
C ASP A 205 28.30 -38.27 66.65
N ALA A 206 29.44 -37.79 66.13
CA ALA A 206 30.72 -38.51 66.17
C ALA A 206 31.33 -38.60 67.58
N LEU A 207 31.04 -37.63 68.46
CA LEU A 207 31.46 -37.68 69.88
C LEU A 207 30.60 -38.62 70.73
N TYR A 208 29.44 -39.07 70.22
CA TYR A 208 28.55 -40.04 70.85
C TYR A 208 28.29 -41.28 69.99
N GLU A 209 29.23 -41.65 69.12
CA GLU A 209 29.10 -42.85 68.30
C GLU A 209 29.42 -44.10 69.12
N LYS A 210 28.41 -44.67 69.79
CA LYS A 210 28.45 -46.08 70.18
C LYS A 210 28.51 -46.93 68.90
N PRO A 211 29.37 -47.95 68.82
CA PRO A 211 29.51 -48.75 67.61
C PRO A 211 28.16 -49.40 67.26
N ARG A 212 27.65 -49.07 66.06
CA ARG A 212 26.49 -49.73 65.47
C ARG A 212 26.84 -51.19 65.23
N LYS A 213 26.31 -52.09 66.06
CA LYS A 213 26.26 -53.52 65.78
C LYS A 213 25.45 -53.73 64.50
N GLU A 214 26.13 -54.12 63.43
CA GLU A 214 25.52 -54.56 62.19
C GLU A 214 24.59 -55.75 62.47
N LYS A 215 23.32 -55.62 62.09
CA LYS A 215 22.35 -56.73 62.15
C LYS A 215 22.65 -57.70 61.00
N VAL A 216 23.71 -58.48 61.12
CA VAL A 216 23.90 -59.68 60.29
C VAL A 216 23.13 -60.84 60.93
N SER A 217 21.79 -60.77 60.89
CA SER A 217 20.91 -61.87 61.30
C SER A 217 20.12 -62.47 60.13
N GLY A 218 20.41 -62.03 58.90
CA GLY A 218 19.75 -62.53 57.68
C GLY A 218 20.42 -63.76 57.05
N LEU A 219 21.75 -63.90 57.18
CA LEU A 219 22.49 -64.95 56.46
C LEU A 219 22.44 -66.33 57.16
N LYS A 220 22.28 -66.36 58.48
CA LYS A 220 22.17 -67.61 59.24
C LYS A 220 20.85 -68.36 58.97
N ARG A 221 19.77 -67.62 58.67
CA ARG A 221 18.46 -68.20 58.29
C ARG A 221 18.41 -68.69 56.83
N PHE A 222 19.33 -68.24 55.98
CA PHE A 222 19.37 -68.65 54.58
C PHE A 222 19.87 -70.09 54.42
N PHE A 223 20.89 -70.51 55.19
CA PHE A 223 21.44 -71.87 55.10
C PHE A 223 20.68 -72.92 55.91
N GLU A 224 19.91 -72.53 56.94
CA GLU A 224 19.12 -73.46 57.76
C GLU A 224 17.82 -73.95 57.05
N GLY A 225 17.43 -73.35 55.92
CA GLY A 225 16.19 -73.70 55.18
C GLY A 225 16.35 -74.69 54.02
N LEU A 226 17.57 -75.09 53.66
CA LEU A 226 17.84 -75.99 52.52
C LEU A 226 18.11 -77.45 52.92
N GLY A 227 18.12 -77.77 54.22
CA GLY A 227 18.54 -79.08 54.74
C GLY A 227 17.45 -79.98 55.29
N SER A 228 16.17 -79.60 55.21
CA SER A 228 15.09 -80.42 55.78
C SER A 228 13.88 -80.43 54.86
N ASN A 229 13.94 -81.27 53.83
CA ASN A 229 12.78 -81.95 53.25
C ASN A 229 13.26 -83.07 52.32
N ARG A 230 13.03 -84.32 52.77
CA ARG A 230 12.81 -85.56 52.02
C ARG A 230 13.98 -86.55 51.87
N THR A 231 14.16 -87.36 52.90
CA THR A 231 14.07 -88.84 52.82
C THR A 231 12.93 -89.21 53.80
N GLU A 232 11.82 -89.86 53.44
CA GLU A 232 11.52 -91.23 52.96
C GLU A 232 10.38 -91.72 53.91
N THR A 233 9.35 -92.52 53.60
CA THR A 233 9.04 -93.51 52.55
C THR A 233 7.57 -93.95 52.73
N VAL A 234 6.85 -94.25 51.64
CA VAL A 234 6.07 -95.49 51.33
C VAL A 234 5.76 -95.45 49.84
#